data_AF-A0A1H4AYU1-F1
#
_entry.id   AF-A0A1H4AYU1-F1
#
_cell.length_a   1.000
_cell.length_b   1.000
_cell.length_c   1.000
_cell.angle_alpha   90.00
_cell.angle_beta   90.00
_cell.angle_gamma   90.00
#
_symmetry.space_group_name_H-M   'P 1'
#
loop_
_entity.id
_entity.type
_entity.pdbx_description
1 polymer ?
#
loop_
_entity_poly.entity_id
_entity_poly.type
_entity_poly.pdbx_seq_one_letter_code
_entity_poly.pdbx_strand_id
1 'polypeptide(L)'
;MTFKTGRQHLAATKKLTLAELEDKLLEHQQLINAIVKDSGILLPSLLQGPAIADAVATWFTAALKSYASKDYPTAAQHFRQAAMLGHAKAQYYLGLMFAKGLGMPASIKHAYCWLLLAAKQRDQSALALVRTLQSKMSADLVQQATELAAERFESIEDRKNALS
;
A
#
# COMPACT_ATOMS: atom_id res chain seq x y z
N MET A 1 40.43 -17.48 54.35
CA MET A 1 40.36 -16.28 53.49
C MET A 1 41.05 -16.57 52.17
N THR A 2 40.31 -16.87 51.12
CA THR A 2 40.75 -16.71 49.72
C THR A 2 39.50 -16.59 48.85
N PHE A 3 39.28 -15.39 48.33
CA PHE A 3 38.22 -15.07 47.40
C PHE A 3 38.55 -15.68 46.03
N LYS A 4 37.63 -16.48 45.47
CA LYS A 4 37.60 -16.79 44.03
C LYS A 4 36.32 -16.24 43.44
N THR A 5 36.35 -14.95 43.12
CA THR A 5 35.41 -14.34 42.18
C THR A 5 36.08 -14.42 40.80
N GLY A 6 35.53 -15.24 39.91
CA GLY A 6 36.09 -15.46 38.58
C GLY A 6 35.07 -16.03 37.63
N ARG A 7 34.21 -15.14 37.11
CA ARG A 7 33.48 -15.21 35.84
C ARG A 7 33.34 -16.61 35.23
N GLN A 8 32.23 -17.29 35.51
CA GLN A 8 31.53 -18.08 34.49
C GLN A 8 30.02 -17.98 34.73
N HIS A 9 29.47 -16.76 34.55
CA HIS A 9 28.13 -16.66 33.97
C HIS A 9 28.25 -17.04 32.49
N LEU A 10 28.52 -18.32 32.20
CA LEU A 10 27.98 -18.92 30.98
C LEU A 10 26.49 -19.08 31.26
N ALA A 11 25.75 -17.98 31.14
CA ALA A 11 24.31 -18.06 30.95
C ALA A 11 24.13 -18.94 29.71
N ALA A 12 23.63 -20.14 29.94
CA ALA A 12 23.39 -21.14 28.94
C ALA A 12 22.62 -20.49 27.79
N THR A 13 23.32 -20.22 26.68
CA THR A 13 22.70 -20.02 25.38
C THR A 13 22.15 -21.38 25.00
N LYS A 14 20.98 -21.72 25.56
CA LYS A 14 20.18 -22.86 25.13
C LYS A 14 19.96 -22.60 23.65
N LYS A 15 20.69 -23.32 22.79
CA LYS A 15 20.48 -23.29 21.35
C LYS A 15 19.01 -23.62 21.17
N LEU A 16 18.21 -22.62 20.77
CA LEU A 16 16.82 -22.89 20.41
C LEU A 16 16.87 -23.97 19.35
N THR A 17 16.06 -25.01 19.57
CA THR A 17 15.91 -26.05 18.56
C THR A 17 15.25 -25.43 17.32
N LEU A 18 15.48 -26.02 16.15
CA LEU A 18 14.92 -25.52 14.90
C LEU A 18 13.39 -25.37 15.00
N ALA A 19 12.72 -26.32 15.66
CA ALA A 19 11.28 -26.29 15.92
C ALA A 19 10.84 -25.11 16.80
N GLU A 20 11.58 -24.77 17.87
CA GLU A 20 11.27 -23.60 18.72
C GLU A 20 11.50 -22.27 17.98
N LEU A 21 12.42 -22.25 17.02
CA LEU A 21 12.65 -21.10 16.13
C LEU A 21 11.54 -20.97 15.09
N GLU A 22 11.06 -22.08 14.53
CA GLU A 22 9.95 -22.13 13.57
C GLU A 22 8.62 -21.71 14.23
N ASP A 23 8.34 -22.18 15.44
CA ASP A 23 7.14 -21.78 16.20
C ASP A 23 7.17 -20.29 16.54
N LYS A 24 8.31 -19.77 16.99
CA LYS A 24 8.45 -18.32 17.24
C LYS A 24 8.35 -17.50 15.95
N LEU A 25 8.89 -18.00 14.84
CA LEU A 25 8.75 -17.36 13.54
C LEU A 25 7.27 -17.33 13.12
N LEU A 26 6.52 -18.40 13.37
CA LEU A 26 5.09 -18.50 13.09
C LEU A 26 4.27 -17.55 13.98
N GLU A 27 4.57 -17.46 15.28
CA GLU A 27 3.94 -16.49 16.19
C GLU A 27 4.23 -15.06 15.76
N HIS A 28 5.49 -14.74 15.44
CA HIS A 28 5.86 -13.43 14.91
C HIS A 28 5.12 -13.15 13.60
N GLN A 29 5.02 -14.12 12.69
CA GLN A 29 4.26 -13.97 11.45
C GLN A 29 2.77 -13.70 11.71
N GLN A 30 2.16 -14.39 12.68
CA GLN A 30 0.77 -14.17 13.04
C GLN A 30 0.53 -12.82 13.70
N LEU A 31 1.43 -12.39 14.59
CA LEU A 31 1.39 -11.07 15.22
C LEU A 31 1.56 -9.96 14.18
N ILE A 32 2.47 -10.13 13.23
CA ILE A 32 2.64 -9.15 12.17
C ILE A 32 1.42 -9.16 11.25
N ASN A 33 0.87 -10.32 10.89
CA ASN A 33 -0.37 -10.39 10.12
C ASN A 33 -1.55 -9.73 10.85
N ALA A 34 -1.62 -9.85 12.19
CA ALA A 34 -2.62 -9.17 13.01
C ALA A 34 -2.40 -7.65 13.04
N ILE A 35 -1.16 -7.19 13.22
CA ILE A 35 -0.79 -5.77 13.14
C ILE A 35 -1.14 -5.21 11.76
N VAL A 36 -0.82 -5.93 10.69
CA VAL A 36 -1.17 -5.57 9.31
C VAL A 36 -2.68 -5.47 9.11
N LYS A 37 -3.44 -6.42 9.67
CA LYS A 37 -4.90 -6.47 9.57
C LYS A 37 -5.56 -5.32 10.32
N ASP A 38 -5.04 -4.94 11.48
CA ASP A 38 -5.61 -3.89 12.33
C ASP A 38 -5.14 -2.48 11.94
N SER A 39 -3.93 -2.33 11.40
CA SER A 39 -3.37 -1.02 11.01
C SER A 39 -3.59 -0.65 9.54
N GLY A 40 -4.00 -1.61 8.70
CA GLY A 40 -4.13 -1.40 7.26
C GLY A 40 -2.81 -1.07 6.55
N ILE A 41 -1.68 -1.16 7.25
CA ILE A 41 -0.33 -0.96 6.73
C ILE A 41 0.27 -2.35 6.62
N LEU A 42 0.38 -2.84 5.39
CA LEU A 42 1.14 -4.06 5.14
C LEU A 42 2.61 -3.66 5.05
N LEU A 43 3.42 -4.11 6.02
CA LEU A 43 4.87 -3.92 6.01
C LEU A 43 5.41 -4.64 4.76
N PRO A 44 5.90 -3.90 3.73
CA PRO A 44 6.33 -4.52 2.48
C PRO A 44 7.50 -5.49 2.67
N SER A 45 8.22 -5.38 3.79
CA SER A 45 9.35 -6.21 4.18
C SER A 45 9.04 -7.69 4.46
N LEU A 46 7.77 -8.13 4.40
CA LEU A 46 7.37 -9.54 4.64
C LEU A 46 6.85 -10.29 3.42
N LEU A 47 6.66 -9.60 2.29
CA LEU A 47 6.23 -10.24 1.05
C LEU A 47 7.39 -10.22 0.06
N GLN A 48 7.99 -11.37 -0.22
CA GLN A 48 8.95 -11.53 -1.31
C GLN A 48 8.24 -12.12 -2.53
N GLY A 49 8.43 -11.53 -3.72
CA GLY A 49 8.04 -12.11 -5.02
C GLY A 49 6.52 -12.25 -5.27
N PRO A 50 6.03 -13.41 -5.81
CA PRO A 50 4.66 -13.59 -6.33
C PRO A 50 3.54 -13.23 -5.33
N ALA A 51 3.85 -13.26 -4.04
CA ALA A 51 2.94 -12.86 -2.98
C ALA A 51 2.52 -11.37 -3.03
N ILE A 52 3.32 -10.48 -3.63
CA ILE A 52 2.97 -9.06 -3.79
C ILE A 52 1.93 -8.89 -4.90
N ALA A 53 2.09 -9.59 -6.02
CA ALA A 53 1.12 -9.56 -7.11
C ALA A 53 -0.23 -10.14 -6.66
N ASP A 54 -0.19 -11.22 -5.88
CA ASP A 54 -1.37 -11.83 -5.26
C ASP A 54 -2.01 -10.89 -4.23
N ALA A 55 -1.22 -10.18 -3.43
CA ALA A 55 -1.72 -9.18 -2.49
C ALA A 55 -2.39 -8.00 -3.22
N VAL A 56 -1.77 -7.48 -4.29
CA VAL A 56 -2.35 -6.43 -5.15
C VAL A 56 -3.69 -6.86 -5.74
N ALA A 57 -3.74 -8.08 -6.28
CA ALA A 57 -4.99 -8.64 -6.81
C ALA A 57 -6.05 -8.84 -5.72
N THR A 58 -5.65 -9.31 -4.53
CA THR A 58 -6.54 -9.50 -3.37
C THR A 58 -7.12 -8.17 -2.89
N TRP A 59 -6.30 -7.13 -2.73
CA TRP A 59 -6.78 -5.80 -2.37
C TRP A 59 -7.70 -5.23 -3.44
N PHE A 60 -7.35 -5.36 -4.71
CA PHE A 60 -8.18 -4.85 -5.78
C PHE A 60 -9.56 -5.54 -5.82
N THR A 61 -9.59 -6.86 -5.66
CA THR A 61 -10.86 -7.62 -5.63
C THR A 61 -11.68 -7.34 -4.37
N ALA A 62 -11.04 -7.24 -3.20
CA ALA A 62 -11.70 -6.83 -1.96
C ALA A 62 -12.26 -5.40 -2.05
N ALA A 63 -11.53 -4.49 -2.70
CA ALA A 63 -11.97 -3.12 -2.95
C ALA A 63 -13.21 -3.11 -3.85
N LEU A 64 -13.21 -3.86 -4.95
CA LEU A 64 -14.36 -3.99 -5.84
C LEU A 64 -15.60 -4.54 -5.12
N LYS A 65 -15.42 -5.55 -4.28
CA LYS A 65 -16.51 -6.11 -3.46
C LYS A 65 -17.10 -5.05 -2.53
N SER A 66 -16.23 -4.34 -1.80
CA SER A 66 -16.65 -3.28 -0.86
C SER A 66 -17.30 -2.11 -1.59
N TYR A 67 -16.78 -1.76 -2.77
CA TYR A 67 -17.32 -0.71 -3.62
C TYR A 67 -18.72 -1.07 -4.13
N ALA A 68 -18.94 -2.32 -4.52
CA ALA A 68 -20.23 -2.83 -4.96
C ALA A 68 -21.26 -2.85 -3.82
N SER A 69 -20.84 -3.14 -2.59
CA SER A 69 -21.71 -3.07 -1.40
C SER A 69 -21.88 -1.65 -0.83
N LYS A 70 -21.36 -0.62 -1.51
CA LYS A 70 -21.36 0.80 -1.08
C LYS A 70 -20.61 1.06 0.23
N ASP A 71 -19.76 0.13 0.65
CA ASP A 71 -18.79 0.36 1.72
C ASP A 71 -17.57 1.10 1.14
N TYR A 72 -17.78 2.38 0.87
CA TYR A 72 -16.78 3.22 0.23
C TYR A 72 -15.54 3.48 1.11
N PRO A 73 -15.64 3.68 2.44
CA PRO A 73 -14.43 3.81 3.27
C PRO A 73 -13.50 2.59 3.17
N THR A 74 -14.06 1.38 3.25
CA THR A 74 -13.26 0.15 3.12
C THR A 74 -12.74 -0.05 1.71
N ALA A 75 -13.54 0.27 0.69
CA ALA A 75 -13.10 0.23 -0.70
C ALA A 75 -11.92 1.17 -0.96
N ALA A 76 -11.99 2.40 -0.45
CA ALA A 76 -10.96 3.42 -0.56
C ALA A 76 -9.62 2.95 -0.01
N GLN A 77 -9.64 2.32 1.16
CA GLN A 77 -8.44 1.79 1.81
C GLN A 77 -7.77 0.73 0.94
N HIS A 78 -8.54 -0.25 0.47
CA HIS A 78 -8.01 -1.33 -0.37
C HIS A 78 -7.53 -0.82 -1.75
N PHE A 79 -8.26 0.09 -2.38
CA PHE A 79 -7.80 0.73 -3.62
C PHE A 79 -6.50 1.50 -3.40
N ARG A 80 -6.34 2.18 -2.26
CA ARG A 80 -5.10 2.89 -1.92
C ARG A 80 -3.92 1.93 -1.81
N GLN A 81 -4.08 0.79 -1.15
CA GLN A 81 -3.01 -0.22 -1.04
C GLN A 81 -2.57 -0.71 -2.42
N ALA A 82 -3.52 -1.14 -3.26
CA ALA A 82 -3.21 -1.59 -4.61
C ALA A 82 -2.63 -0.46 -5.51
N ALA A 83 -3.13 0.77 -5.37
CA ALA A 83 -2.68 1.93 -6.15
C ALA A 83 -1.24 2.34 -5.80
N MET A 84 -0.84 2.23 -4.52
CA MET A 84 0.51 2.51 -4.04
C MET A 84 1.56 1.49 -4.48
N LEU A 85 1.11 0.34 -5.00
CA LEU A 85 1.95 -0.67 -5.65
C LEU A 85 1.85 -0.62 -7.18
N GLY A 86 1.32 0.49 -7.72
CA GLY A 86 1.30 0.74 -9.15
C GLY A 86 0.11 0.14 -9.90
N HIS A 87 -0.88 -0.46 -9.24
CA HIS A 87 -2.00 -1.09 -9.95
C HIS A 87 -2.89 -0.06 -10.67
N ALA A 88 -2.82 0.01 -12.00
CA ALA A 88 -3.46 1.03 -12.83
C ALA A 88 -4.97 1.18 -12.58
N LYS A 89 -5.71 0.06 -12.53
CA LYS A 89 -7.16 0.12 -12.25
C LYS A 89 -7.46 0.61 -10.84
N ALA A 90 -6.60 0.31 -9.86
CA ALA A 90 -6.80 0.78 -8.50
C ALA A 90 -6.56 2.29 -8.40
N GLN A 91 -5.54 2.80 -9.11
CA GLN A 91 -5.30 4.24 -9.26
C GLN A 91 -6.50 4.94 -9.92
N TYR A 92 -7.09 4.33 -10.96
CA TYR A 92 -8.32 4.82 -11.59
C TYR A 92 -9.50 4.93 -10.62
N TYR A 93 -9.82 3.84 -9.91
CA TYR A 93 -10.93 3.85 -8.94
C TYR A 93 -10.68 4.80 -7.78
N LEU A 94 -9.46 4.87 -7.28
CA LEU A 94 -9.10 5.82 -6.22
C LEU A 94 -9.28 7.26 -6.68
N GLY A 95 -8.87 7.59 -7.91
CA GLY A 95 -9.09 8.89 -8.51
C GLY A 95 -10.58 9.22 -8.68
N LEU A 96 -11.40 8.25 -9.09
CA LEU A 96 -12.86 8.39 -9.13
C LEU A 96 -13.47 8.65 -7.75
N MET A 97 -12.99 7.97 -6.72
CA MET A 97 -13.49 8.13 -5.35
C MET A 97 -13.14 9.52 -4.81
N PHE A 98 -11.94 10.04 -5.09
CA PHE A 98 -11.61 11.44 -4.79
C PHE A 98 -12.46 12.43 -5.59
N ALA A 99 -12.76 12.15 -6.86
CA ALA A 99 -13.59 13.04 -7.68
C ALA A 99 -15.03 13.14 -7.15
N LYS A 100 -15.56 12.03 -6.62
CA LYS A 100 -16.94 11.91 -6.15
C LYS A 100 -17.11 12.06 -4.64
N GLY A 101 -16.03 12.07 -3.87
CA GLY A 101 -16.08 12.07 -2.41
C GLY A 101 -16.65 10.77 -1.82
N LEU A 102 -16.36 9.62 -2.43
CA LEU A 102 -16.90 8.32 -1.98
C LEU A 102 -16.04 7.76 -0.85
N GLY A 103 -16.58 7.72 0.37
CA GLY A 103 -15.88 7.16 1.54
C GLY A 103 -14.66 7.96 1.98
N MET A 104 -14.46 9.13 1.39
CA MET A 104 -13.38 10.08 1.68
C MET A 104 -13.79 11.49 1.25
N PRO A 105 -13.16 12.54 1.77
CA PRO A 105 -13.38 13.91 1.30
C PRO A 105 -13.07 14.05 -0.19
N ALA A 106 -13.96 14.73 -0.92
CA ALA A 106 -13.74 15.00 -2.33
C ALA A 106 -12.51 15.90 -2.52
N SER A 107 -11.68 15.59 -3.53
CA SER A 107 -10.52 16.40 -3.86
C SER A 107 -10.17 16.27 -5.33
N ILE A 108 -10.46 17.31 -6.11
CA ILE A 108 -10.17 17.36 -7.55
C ILE A 108 -8.66 17.22 -7.80
N LYS A 109 -7.82 17.84 -6.95
CA LYS A 109 -6.35 17.71 -7.01
C LYS A 109 -5.90 16.25 -6.90
N HIS A 110 -6.38 15.54 -5.89
CA HIS A 110 -6.02 14.12 -5.69
C HIS A 110 -6.61 13.22 -6.76
N ALA A 111 -7.86 13.50 -7.19
CA ALA A 111 -8.49 12.78 -8.28
C ALA A 111 -7.67 12.85 -9.56
N TYR A 112 -7.27 14.05 -9.95
CA TYR A 112 -6.45 14.28 -11.14
C TYR A 112 -5.10 13.57 -11.03
N CYS A 113 -4.43 13.71 -9.90
CA CYS A 113 -3.14 13.05 -9.63
C CYS A 113 -3.21 11.52 -9.82
N TRP A 114 -4.17 10.84 -9.19
CA TRP A 114 -4.30 9.38 -9.31
C TRP A 114 -4.74 8.93 -10.72
N LEU A 115 -5.61 9.70 -11.38
CA LEU A 115 -6.03 9.40 -12.75
C LEU A 115 -4.89 9.61 -13.76
N LEU A 116 -4.00 10.57 -13.53
CA LEU A 116 -2.83 10.80 -14.36
C LEU A 116 -1.85 9.61 -14.30
N LEU A 117 -1.65 9.05 -13.10
CA LEU A 117 -0.85 7.83 -12.90
C LEU A 117 -1.47 6.63 -13.64
N ALA A 118 -2.79 6.45 -13.55
CA ALA A 118 -3.48 5.39 -14.26
C ALA A 118 -3.38 5.56 -15.80
N ALA A 119 -3.54 6.79 -16.28
CA ALA A 119 -3.44 7.13 -17.71
C ALA A 119 -2.04 6.87 -18.28
N LYS A 120 -0.98 7.13 -17.51
CA LYS A 120 0.41 6.83 -17.90
C LYS A 120 0.63 5.34 -18.18
N GLN A 121 -0.11 4.48 -17.50
CA GLN A 121 -0.10 3.02 -17.69
C GLN A 121 -1.05 2.53 -18.81
N ARG A 122 -1.45 3.44 -19.72
CA ARG A 122 -2.35 3.19 -20.87
C ARG A 122 -3.79 2.82 -20.49
N ASP A 123 -4.26 3.22 -19.31
CA ASP A 123 -5.69 3.14 -18.98
C ASP A 123 -6.46 4.23 -19.76
N GLN A 124 -7.15 3.81 -20.83
CA GLN A 124 -7.93 4.70 -21.69
C GLN A 124 -9.12 5.33 -20.94
N SER A 125 -9.66 4.64 -19.94
CA SER A 125 -10.77 5.15 -19.11
C SER A 125 -10.31 6.32 -18.25
N ALA A 126 -9.07 6.26 -17.76
CA ALA A 126 -8.47 7.33 -16.98
C ALA A 126 -8.25 8.60 -17.82
N LEU A 127 -7.78 8.47 -19.07
CA LEU A 127 -7.53 9.61 -19.96
C LEU A 127 -8.75 10.51 -20.18
N ALA A 128 -9.94 9.92 -20.34
CA ALA A 128 -11.18 10.68 -20.51
C ALA A 128 -11.51 11.50 -19.26
N LEU A 129 -11.34 10.92 -18.07
CA LEU A 129 -11.56 11.62 -16.80
C LEU A 129 -10.50 12.69 -16.54
N VAL A 130 -9.23 12.44 -16.87
CA VAL A 130 -8.17 13.46 -16.78
C VAL A 130 -8.56 14.70 -17.57
N ARG A 131 -8.95 14.56 -18.85
CA ARG A 131 -9.38 15.70 -19.68
C ARG A 131 -10.60 16.43 -19.09
N THR A 132 -11.55 15.66 -18.56
CA THR A 132 -12.77 16.21 -17.95
C THR A 132 -12.47 16.98 -16.66
N LEU A 133 -11.51 16.52 -15.86
CA LEU A 133 -11.08 17.24 -14.66
C LEU A 133 -10.23 18.46 -15.02
N GLN A 134 -9.33 18.32 -16.01
CA GLN A 134 -8.47 19.41 -16.46
C GLN A 134 -9.27 20.63 -16.92
N SER A 135 -10.38 20.43 -17.64
CA SER A 135 -11.25 21.54 -18.07
C SER A 135 -11.96 22.26 -16.93
N LYS A 136 -12.01 21.66 -15.74
CA LYS A 136 -12.62 22.22 -14.52
C LYS A 136 -11.59 22.79 -13.55
N MET A 137 -10.30 22.66 -13.85
CA MET A 137 -9.20 23.06 -12.96
C MET A 137 -8.53 24.34 -13.48
N SER A 138 -8.03 25.17 -12.57
CA SER A 138 -7.12 26.26 -12.94
C SER A 138 -5.74 25.71 -13.32
N ALA A 139 -4.97 26.48 -14.10
CA ALA A 139 -3.62 26.10 -14.50
C ALA A 139 -2.71 25.79 -13.30
N ASP A 140 -2.79 26.62 -12.25
CA ASP A 140 -2.06 26.41 -10.99
C ASP A 140 -2.43 25.10 -10.30
N LEU A 141 -3.73 24.77 -10.23
CA LEU A 141 -4.18 23.52 -9.62
C LEU A 141 -3.78 22.30 -10.46
N VAL A 142 -3.77 22.42 -11.78
CA VAL A 142 -3.24 21.38 -12.68
C VAL A 142 -1.76 21.18 -12.40
N GLN A 143 -0.97 22.25 -12.31
CA GLN A 143 0.46 22.18 -12.02
C GLN A 143 0.73 21.46 -10.68
N GLN A 144 0.09 21.91 -9.60
CA GLN A 144 0.22 21.25 -8.29
C GLN A 144 -0.18 19.77 -8.34
N ALA A 145 -1.22 19.41 -9.08
CA ALA A 145 -1.69 18.03 -9.19
C ALA A 145 -0.71 17.17 -10.02
N THR A 146 -0.07 17.74 -11.03
CA THR A 146 0.96 17.06 -11.83
C THR A 146 2.25 16.83 -11.06
N GLU A 147 2.69 17.81 -10.27
CA GLU A 147 3.85 17.69 -9.37
C GLU A 147 3.61 16.59 -8.33
N LEU A 148 2.43 16.61 -7.70
CA LEU A 148 2.02 15.57 -6.76
C LEU A 148 1.96 14.17 -7.40
N ALA A 149 1.60 14.08 -8.69
CA ALA A 149 1.64 12.83 -9.43
C ALA A 149 3.08 12.37 -9.71
N ALA A 150 3.99 13.29 -10.01
CA ALA A 150 5.41 12.96 -10.20
C ALA A 150 6.03 12.41 -8.90
N GLU A 151 5.83 13.09 -7.77
CA GLU A 151 6.31 12.63 -6.45
C GLU A 151 5.77 11.23 -6.10
N ARG A 152 4.47 11.01 -6.32
CA ARG A 152 3.85 9.70 -6.07
C ARG A 152 4.37 8.63 -7.03
N PHE A 153 4.63 8.97 -8.28
CA PHE A 153 5.19 8.04 -9.25
C PHE A 153 6.57 7.55 -8.79
N GLU A 154 7.45 8.47 -8.40
CA GLU A 154 8.78 8.13 -7.86
C GLU A 154 8.66 7.25 -6.62
N SER A 155 7.80 7.61 -5.66
CA SER A 155 7.56 6.79 -4.47
C SER A 155 7.01 5.38 -4.79
N ILE A 156 6.22 5.23 -5.85
CA ILE A 156 5.69 3.93 -6.28
C ILE A 156 6.80 3.10 -6.94
N GLU A 157 7.59 3.69 -7.82
CA GLU A 157 8.71 3.00 -8.47
C GLU A 157 9.80 2.60 -7.47
N ASP A 158 10.14 3.47 -6.52
CA ASP A 158 11.08 3.15 -5.44
C ASP A 158 10.59 1.98 -4.60
N ARG A 159 9.30 1.96 -4.24
CA ARG A 159 8.70 0.81 -3.55
C ARG A 159 8.76 -0.44 -4.40
N LYS A 160 8.45 -0.36 -5.68
CA LYS A 160 8.47 -1.51 -6.60
C LYS A 160 9.89 -2.07 -6.75
N ASN A 161 10.90 -1.21 -6.86
CA ASN A 161 12.31 -1.58 -6.94
C ASN A 161 12.83 -2.16 -5.62
N ALA A 162 12.34 -1.70 -4.48
CA ALA A 162 12.64 -2.30 -3.18
C ALA A 162 12.00 -3.69 -2.98
N LEU A 163 11.06 -4.07 -3.85
CA LEU A 163 10.27 -5.29 -3.78
C LEU A 163 10.61 -6.33 -4.88
N SER A 164 11.47 -5.96 -5.83
CA SER A 164 11.98 -6.82 -6.91
C SER A 164 13.29 -7.49 -6.54
#